data_AF-A0A378JLH3-F1
#
_entry.id   AF-A0A378JLH3-F1
#
_cell.length_a   1.000
_cell.length_b   1.000
_cell.length_c   1.000
_cell.angle_alpha   90.00
_cell.angle_beta   90.00
_cell.angle_gamma   90.00
#
_symmetry.space_group_name_H-M   'P 1'
#
loop_
_entity.id
_entity.type
_entity.pdbx_description
1 polymer ?
#
loop_
_entity_poly.entity_id
_entity_poly.type
_entity_poly.pdbx_seq_one_letter_code
_entity_poly.pdbx_strand_id
1 'polypeptide(L)'
;MTTLVGTQEHFKDALYELCELDYDAIEAYEAAINRVDNAEYRSKLTEFKNDHQRHVQEITALLESHQEKAPDGPSLKQLLTQGKVVLANMLGDEAILKAMISNEVDTNTAYERINSHKYIWPDSVEILSRGWADERRHKQWLESVTNQR
;
A
#
# COMPACT_ATOMS: atom_id res chain seq x y z
N MET A 1 -6.08 4.29 -12.16
CA MET A 1 -6.02 3.05 -12.97
C MET A 1 -6.06 1.92 -11.97
N THR A 2 -6.82 0.87 -12.20
CA THR A 2 -6.79 -0.29 -11.30
C THR A 2 -5.47 -1.01 -11.46
N THR A 3 -4.71 -1.18 -10.38
CA THR A 3 -3.49 -1.99 -10.34
C THR A 3 -3.65 -3.36 -11.00
N LEU A 4 -2.56 -3.94 -11.51
CA LEU A 4 -2.50 -5.32 -12.02
C LEU A 4 -1.95 -6.31 -10.98
N VAL A 5 -1.52 -5.83 -9.82
CA VAL A 5 -1.02 -6.69 -8.74
C VAL A 5 -2.11 -7.67 -8.29
N GLY A 6 -1.71 -8.91 -8.00
CA GLY A 6 -2.60 -10.00 -7.64
C GLY A 6 -3.22 -10.74 -8.83
N THR A 7 -2.86 -10.39 -10.08
CA THR A 7 -3.33 -11.09 -11.30
C THR A 7 -2.30 -12.07 -11.87
N GLN A 8 -1.11 -12.11 -11.28
CA GLN A 8 -0.02 -13.01 -11.69
C GLN A 8 -0.46 -14.47 -11.60
N GLU A 9 0.04 -15.31 -12.51
CA GLU A 9 -0.29 -16.75 -12.53
C GLU A 9 0.31 -17.48 -11.32
N HIS A 10 1.53 -17.12 -10.95
CA HIS A 10 2.24 -17.69 -9.82
C HIS A 10 2.06 -16.83 -8.58
N PHE A 11 1.71 -17.49 -7.47
CA PHE A 11 1.43 -16.80 -6.22
C PHE A 11 2.64 -16.02 -5.67
N LYS A 12 3.85 -16.55 -5.86
CA LYS A 12 5.08 -15.85 -5.49
C LYS A 12 5.30 -14.54 -6.22
N ASP A 13 4.92 -14.48 -7.51
CA ASP A 13 5.08 -13.27 -8.32
C ASP A 13 4.04 -12.24 -7.89
N ALA A 14 2.82 -12.69 -7.54
CA ALA A 14 1.81 -11.85 -6.92
C ALA A 14 2.27 -11.28 -5.56
N LEU A 15 2.91 -12.09 -4.71
CA LEU A 15 3.47 -11.64 -3.43
C LEU A 15 4.64 -10.67 -3.61
N TYR A 16 5.53 -10.93 -4.57
CA TYR A 16 6.63 -10.04 -4.91
C TYR A 16 6.11 -8.67 -5.33
N GLU A 17 5.17 -8.62 -6.27
CA GLU A 17 4.58 -7.37 -6.74
C GLU A 17 3.71 -6.68 -5.66
N LEU A 18 3.08 -7.44 -4.75
CA LEU A 18 2.39 -6.87 -3.59
C LEU A 18 3.37 -6.16 -2.67
N CYS A 19 4.52 -6.78 -2.39
CA CYS A 19 5.54 -6.18 -1.55
C CYS A 19 6.16 -4.92 -2.19
N GLU A 20 6.36 -4.90 -3.52
CA GLU A 20 6.75 -3.66 -4.23
C GLU A 20 5.69 -2.57 -4.09
N LEU A 21 4.40 -2.93 -4.15
CA LEU A 21 3.30 -1.98 -3.99
C LEU A 21 3.24 -1.40 -2.57
N ASP A 22 3.52 -2.20 -1.54
CA ASP A 22 3.62 -1.70 -0.16
C ASP A 22 4.84 -0.76 0.02
N TYR A 23 5.97 -1.03 -0.64
CA TYR A 23 7.07 -0.07 -0.70
C TYR A 23 6.66 1.25 -1.37
N ASP A 24 5.91 1.19 -2.48
CA ASP A 24 5.38 2.37 -3.16
C ASP A 24 4.46 3.17 -2.22
N ALA A 25 3.60 2.48 -1.45
CA ALA A 25 2.72 3.10 -0.47
C ALA A 25 3.53 3.79 0.64
N ILE A 26 4.57 3.15 1.20
CA ILE A 26 5.44 3.76 2.22
C ILE A 26 6.04 5.08 1.73
N GLU A 27 6.54 5.13 0.49
CA GLU A 27 7.10 6.35 -0.08
C GLU A 27 6.04 7.45 -0.25
N ALA A 28 4.84 7.08 -0.68
CA ALA A 28 3.74 8.03 -0.84
C ALA A 28 3.28 8.60 0.51
N TYR A 29 3.15 7.75 1.53
CA TYR A 29 2.84 8.17 2.89
C TYR A 29 3.93 9.09 3.46
N GLU A 30 5.20 8.77 3.26
CA GLU A 30 6.31 9.64 3.66
C GLU A 30 6.21 11.02 2.98
N ALA A 31 5.92 11.04 1.68
CA ALA A 31 5.75 12.29 0.93
C ALA A 31 4.54 13.12 1.39
N ALA A 32 3.43 12.46 1.77
CA ALA A 32 2.23 13.08 2.31
C ALA A 32 2.44 13.61 3.73
N ILE A 33 3.03 12.80 4.61
CA ILE A 33 3.39 13.18 5.99
C ILE A 33 4.23 14.44 6.00
N ASN A 34 5.19 14.59 5.08
CA ASN A 34 6.05 15.76 5.01
C ASN A 34 5.35 17.05 4.52
N ARG A 35 4.11 16.96 4.03
CA ARG A 35 3.37 18.08 3.42
C ARG A 35 2.08 18.46 4.13
N VAL A 36 1.43 17.51 4.79
CA VAL A 36 0.23 17.83 5.56
C VAL A 36 0.58 18.78 6.69
N ASP A 37 -0.28 19.76 6.95
CA ASP A 37 -0.12 20.74 8.03
C ASP A 37 -0.76 20.24 9.33
N ASN A 38 -1.94 19.62 9.23
CA ASN A 38 -2.70 19.12 10.38
C ASN A 38 -1.95 17.98 11.10
N ALA A 39 -1.67 18.20 12.39
CA ALA A 39 -0.94 17.26 13.24
C ALA A 39 -1.67 15.93 13.46
N GLU A 40 -3.00 15.92 13.52
CA GLU A 40 -3.81 14.71 13.65
C GLU A 40 -3.72 13.87 12.39
N TYR A 41 -3.80 14.51 11.21
CA TYR A 41 -3.60 13.81 9.93
C TYR A 41 -2.19 13.25 9.83
N ARG A 42 -1.17 14.04 10.20
CA ARG A 42 0.23 13.57 10.23
C ARG A 42 0.40 12.33 11.10
N SER A 43 -0.19 12.34 12.31
CA SER A 43 -0.15 11.20 13.22
C SER A 43 -0.80 9.98 12.58
N LYS A 44 -1.98 10.15 11.97
CA LYS A 44 -2.72 9.03 11.38
C LYS A 44 -2.04 8.44 10.16
N LEU A 45 -1.54 9.29 9.26
CA LEU A 45 -0.75 8.86 8.10
C LEU A 45 0.53 8.13 8.54
N THR A 46 1.13 8.52 9.68
CA THR A 46 2.29 7.81 10.24
C THR A 46 1.92 6.40 10.73
N GLU A 47 0.76 6.22 11.36
CA GLU A 47 0.25 4.88 11.72
C GLU A 47 0.09 3.99 10.48
N PHE A 48 -0.50 4.52 9.40
CA PHE A 48 -0.73 3.76 8.16
C PHE A 48 0.59 3.41 7.45
N LYS A 49 1.55 4.34 7.42
CA LYS A 49 2.92 4.05 6.95
C LYS A 49 3.55 2.89 7.72
N ASN A 50 3.39 2.85 9.04
CA ASN A 50 3.94 1.78 9.87
C ASN A 50 3.24 0.44 9.63
N ASP A 51 1.95 0.45 9.27
CA ASP A 51 1.23 -0.74 8.82
C ASP A 51 1.85 -1.31 7.54
N HIS A 52 2.11 -0.48 6.51
CA HIS A 52 2.79 -0.95 5.29
C HIS A 52 4.22 -1.43 5.55
N GLN A 53 4.97 -0.78 6.44
CA GLN A 53 6.30 -1.25 6.83
C GLN A 53 6.25 -2.65 7.45
N ARG A 54 5.23 -2.94 8.26
CA ARG A 54 4.98 -4.28 8.77
C ARG A 54 4.62 -5.24 7.64
N HIS A 55 3.75 -4.85 6.72
CA HIS A 55 3.38 -5.70 5.58
C HIS A 55 4.59 -6.11 4.74
N VAL A 56 5.46 -5.16 4.40
CA VAL A 56 6.73 -5.43 3.70
C VAL A 56 7.57 -6.45 4.46
N GLN A 57 7.75 -6.27 5.77
CA GLN A 57 8.54 -7.19 6.59
C GLN A 57 7.96 -8.61 6.60
N GLU A 58 6.64 -8.72 6.76
CA GLU A 58 5.94 -10.01 6.82
C GLU A 58 5.91 -10.74 5.48
N ILE A 59 5.67 -10.02 4.37
CA ILE A 59 5.68 -10.59 3.03
C ILE A 59 7.10 -10.97 2.60
N THR A 60 8.10 -10.16 2.95
CA THR A 60 9.52 -10.48 2.71
C THR A 60 9.91 -11.78 3.43
N ALA A 61 9.60 -11.89 4.73
CA ALA A 61 9.90 -13.09 5.51
C ALA A 61 9.18 -14.32 4.95
N LEU A 62 7.94 -14.16 4.47
CA LEU A 62 7.17 -15.23 3.83
C LEU A 62 7.80 -15.68 2.50
N LEU A 63 8.23 -14.76 1.64
CA LEU A 63 8.92 -15.10 0.39
C LEU A 63 10.23 -15.85 0.68
N GLU A 64 11.02 -15.35 1.64
CA GLU A 64 12.28 -15.96 2.04
C GLU A 64 12.10 -17.35 2.66
N SER A 65 11.05 -17.57 3.47
CA SER A 65 10.78 -18.89 4.06
C SER A 65 10.43 -19.96 3.01
N HIS A 66 9.93 -19.54 1.85
CA HIS A 66 9.68 -20.38 0.69
C HIS A 66 10.85 -20.42 -0.32
N GLN A 67 12.01 -19.87 0.05
CA GLN A 67 13.21 -19.77 -0.81
C GLN A 67 12.97 -18.98 -2.11
N GLU A 68 11.98 -18.10 -2.12
CA GLU A 68 11.68 -17.21 -3.22
C GLU A 68 12.34 -15.85 -3.02
N LYS A 69 12.55 -15.13 -4.12
CA LYS A 69 13.15 -13.79 -4.06
C LYS A 69 12.14 -12.80 -3.49
N ALA A 70 12.58 -11.91 -2.60
CA ALA A 70 11.83 -10.72 -2.17
C ALA A 70 12.34 -9.45 -2.87
N PRO A 71 11.49 -8.43 -3.07
CA PRO A 71 11.94 -7.14 -3.58
C PRO A 71 12.78 -6.40 -2.53
N ASP A 72 13.78 -5.67 -3.00
CA ASP A 72 14.67 -4.83 -2.17
C ASP A 72 14.19 -3.38 -2.06
N GLY A 73 13.05 -3.05 -2.68
CA GLY A 73 12.48 -1.73 -2.65
C GLY A 73 11.23 -1.57 -3.51
N PRO A 74 10.79 -0.32 -3.72
CA PRO A 74 9.61 0.01 -4.50
C PRO A 74 9.75 -0.36 -5.97
N SER A 75 8.61 -0.49 -6.67
CA SER A 75 8.62 -0.92 -8.06
C SER A 75 9.37 0.10 -8.92
N LEU A 76 10.28 -0.37 -9.79
CA LEU A 76 11.00 0.49 -10.74
C LEU A 76 10.08 1.15 -11.79
N LYS A 77 8.77 0.88 -11.75
CA LYS A 77 7.79 1.61 -12.56
C LYS A 77 7.84 3.09 -12.15
N GLN A 78 7.78 3.99 -13.14
CA GLN A 78 7.87 5.45 -13.02
C GLN A 78 6.88 6.13 -12.03
N LEU A 79 6.07 5.36 -11.31
CA LEU A 79 5.01 5.79 -10.39
C LEU A 79 5.54 6.57 -9.18
N LEU A 80 6.69 6.21 -8.60
CA LEU A 80 7.23 6.93 -7.43
C LEU A 80 7.60 8.38 -7.72
N THR A 81 8.30 8.60 -8.83
CA THR A 81 8.74 9.95 -9.23
C THR A 81 7.54 10.80 -9.60
N GLN A 82 6.54 10.23 -10.27
CA GLN A 82 5.30 10.93 -10.59
C GLN A 82 4.48 11.23 -9.34
N GLY A 83 4.32 10.28 -8.40
CA GLY A 83 3.58 10.47 -7.16
C GLY A 83 4.17 11.56 -6.26
N LYS A 84 5.50 11.55 -6.07
CA LYS A 84 6.22 12.60 -5.31
C LYS A 84 6.08 13.99 -5.97
N VAL A 85 6.11 14.07 -7.30
CA VAL A 85 5.93 15.34 -8.05
C VAL A 85 4.47 15.82 -8.01
N VAL A 86 3.49 14.91 -8.10
CA VAL A 86 2.07 15.26 -8.01
C VAL A 86 1.76 15.81 -6.63
N LEU A 87 2.22 15.15 -5.56
CA LEU A 87 2.07 15.64 -4.18
C LEU A 87 2.81 16.97 -3.96
N ALA A 88 3.94 17.22 -4.62
CA ALA A 88 4.65 18.50 -4.54
C ALA A 88 3.86 19.70 -5.06
N ASN A 89 2.93 19.49 -5.98
CA ASN A 89 2.13 20.55 -6.59
C ASN A 89 0.74 20.71 -5.95
N MET A 90 0.40 19.88 -4.96
CA MET A 90 -0.90 19.94 -4.28
C MET A 90 -0.91 21.00 -3.19
N LEU A 91 -2.01 21.77 -3.14
CA LEU A 91 -2.24 22.78 -2.12
C LEU A 91 -3.31 22.30 -1.13
N GLY A 92 -2.92 22.22 0.14
CA GLY A 92 -3.80 21.87 1.26
C GLY A 92 -3.92 20.37 1.55
N ASP A 93 -4.17 20.05 2.82
CA ASP A 93 -4.27 18.69 3.33
C ASP A 93 -5.32 17.86 2.59
N GLU A 94 -6.48 18.44 2.27
CA GLU A 94 -7.56 17.71 1.58
C GLU A 94 -7.12 17.18 0.21
N ALA A 95 -6.36 17.96 -0.56
CA ALA A 95 -5.85 17.53 -1.86
C ALA A 95 -4.86 16.36 -1.72
N ILE A 96 -3.98 16.44 -0.72
CA ILE A 96 -3.02 15.39 -0.39
C ILE A 96 -3.74 14.10 0.03
N LEU A 97 -4.70 14.20 0.95
CA LEU A 97 -5.47 13.04 1.43
C LEU A 97 -6.30 12.41 0.31
N LYS A 98 -6.90 13.20 -0.57
CA LYS A 98 -7.61 12.68 -1.76
C LYS A 98 -6.68 11.94 -2.72
N ALA A 99 -5.43 12.39 -2.86
CA ALA A 99 -4.44 11.69 -3.66
C ALA A 99 -4.09 10.32 -3.04
N MET A 100 -3.99 10.25 -1.72
CA MET A 100 -3.70 8.98 -1.03
C MET A 100 -4.79 7.93 -1.23
N ILE A 101 -6.06 8.33 -1.44
CA ILE A 101 -7.16 7.39 -1.72
C ILE A 101 -6.88 6.52 -2.95
N SER A 102 -6.22 7.03 -3.99
CA SER A 102 -5.92 6.19 -5.17
C SER A 102 -4.93 5.08 -4.85
N ASN A 103 -3.94 5.35 -3.98
CA ASN A 103 -3.00 4.34 -3.54
C ASN A 103 -3.74 3.26 -2.76
N GLU A 104 -4.62 3.67 -1.83
CA GLU A 104 -5.43 2.74 -1.05
C GLU A 104 -6.37 1.90 -1.91
N VAL A 105 -6.93 2.46 -2.98
CA VAL A 105 -7.76 1.69 -3.92
C VAL A 105 -6.95 0.60 -4.60
N ASP A 106 -5.71 0.91 -4.98
CA ASP A 106 -4.81 -0.06 -5.60
C ASP A 106 -4.37 -1.15 -4.62
N THR A 107 -3.93 -0.80 -3.40
CA THR A 107 -3.55 -1.78 -2.37
C THR A 107 -4.75 -2.65 -1.98
N ASN A 108 -5.93 -2.07 -1.71
CA ASN A 108 -7.14 -2.85 -1.41
C ASN A 108 -7.47 -3.85 -2.51
N THR A 109 -7.35 -3.44 -3.78
CA THR A 109 -7.61 -4.32 -4.93
C THR A 109 -6.58 -5.46 -5.00
N ALA A 110 -5.31 -5.15 -4.77
CA ALA A 110 -4.24 -6.14 -4.78
C ALA A 110 -4.41 -7.18 -3.64
N TYR A 111 -4.68 -6.70 -2.43
CA TYR A 111 -4.94 -7.54 -1.26
C TYR A 111 -6.20 -8.40 -1.41
N GLU A 112 -7.28 -7.87 -1.98
CA GLU A 112 -8.50 -8.66 -2.27
C GLU A 112 -8.19 -9.83 -3.23
N ARG A 113 -7.45 -9.55 -4.31
CA ARG A 113 -7.10 -10.54 -5.33
C ARG A 113 -6.17 -11.61 -4.78
N ILE A 114 -5.13 -11.22 -4.04
CA ILE A 114 -4.14 -12.18 -3.54
C ILE A 114 -4.74 -13.11 -2.47
N ASN A 115 -5.65 -12.60 -1.63
CA ASN A 115 -6.42 -13.41 -0.68
C ASN A 115 -7.31 -14.44 -1.40
N SER A 116 -7.70 -14.16 -2.65
CA SER A 116 -8.52 -15.04 -3.49
C SER A 116 -7.69 -15.86 -4.48
N HIS A 117 -6.36 -15.81 -4.39
CA HIS A 117 -5.48 -16.44 -5.37
C HIS A 117 -5.58 -17.98 -5.31
N LYS A 118 -5.74 -18.62 -6.47
CA LYS A 118 -5.97 -20.07 -6.58
C LYS A 118 -4.90 -20.93 -5.90
N TYR A 119 -3.67 -20.46 -5.91
CA TYR A 119 -2.50 -21.16 -5.38
C TYR A 119 -1.94 -20.50 -4.10
N ILE A 120 -2.80 -19.82 -3.33
CA ILE A 120 -2.43 -19.18 -2.05
C ILE A 120 -1.70 -20.17 -1.13
N TRP A 121 -0.63 -19.69 -0.49
CA TRP A 121 0.10 -20.50 0.47
C TRP A 121 -0.63 -20.53 1.82
N PRO A 122 -0.79 -21.69 2.48
CA PRO A 122 -1.55 -21.79 3.72
C PRO A 122 -1.05 -20.89 4.87
N ASP A 123 0.27 -20.71 4.97
CA ASP A 123 0.93 -19.87 5.98
C ASP A 123 0.85 -18.37 5.68
N SER A 124 0.46 -17.97 4.46
CA SER A 124 0.26 -16.57 4.08
C SER A 124 -1.12 -16.01 4.47
N VAL A 125 -2.11 -16.88 4.72
CA VAL A 125 -3.53 -16.48 4.83
C VAL A 125 -3.77 -15.46 5.94
N GLU A 126 -3.17 -15.67 7.10
CA GLU A 126 -3.32 -14.75 8.24
C GLU A 126 -2.70 -13.38 7.95
N ILE A 127 -1.48 -13.37 7.41
CA ILE A 127 -0.74 -12.15 7.05
C ILE A 127 -1.54 -11.34 6.01
N LEU A 128 -1.98 -12.00 4.94
CA LEU A 128 -2.71 -11.35 3.84
C LEU A 128 -4.10 -10.89 4.25
N SER A 129 -4.81 -11.64 5.10
CA SER A 129 -6.14 -11.25 5.58
C SER A 129 -6.05 -10.04 6.51
N ARG A 130 -5.06 -10.01 7.40
CA ARG A 130 -4.79 -8.87 8.27
C ARG A 130 -4.36 -7.65 7.46
N GLY A 131 -3.44 -7.81 6.51
CA GLY A 131 -3.04 -6.73 5.61
C GLY A 131 -4.23 -6.12 4.89
N TRP A 132 -5.12 -6.95 4.33
CA TRP A 132 -6.33 -6.46 3.68
C TRP A 132 -7.27 -5.69 4.62
N ALA A 133 -7.36 -6.10 5.89
CA ALA A 133 -8.15 -5.38 6.89
C ALA A 133 -7.55 -4.00 7.21
N ASP A 134 -6.21 -3.88 7.20
CA ASP A 134 -5.51 -2.61 7.37
C ASP A 134 -5.79 -1.67 6.20
N GLU A 135 -5.62 -2.13 4.96
CA GLU A 135 -5.88 -1.34 3.74
C GLU A 135 -7.32 -0.81 3.71
N ARG A 136 -8.30 -1.64 4.10
CA ARG A 136 -9.70 -1.23 4.17
C ARG A 136 -9.91 -0.12 5.19
N ARG A 137 -9.24 -0.20 6.34
CA ARG A 137 -9.31 0.79 7.42
C ARG A 137 -8.64 2.10 7.00
N HIS A 138 -7.50 2.04 6.30
CA HIS A 138 -6.81 3.21 5.78
C HIS A 138 -7.70 3.97 4.80
N LYS A 139 -8.22 3.27 3.78
CA LYS A 139 -9.17 3.82 2.80
C LYS A 139 -10.40 4.46 3.46
N GLN A 140 -11.05 3.74 4.38
CA GLN A 140 -12.23 4.23 5.08
C GLN A 140 -11.93 5.51 5.84
N TRP A 141 -10.78 5.59 6.51
CA TRP A 141 -10.40 6.79 7.24
C TRP A 141 -10.19 7.97 6.29
N LEU A 142 -9.43 7.80 5.20
CA LEU A 142 -9.21 8.85 4.20
C LEU A 142 -10.53 9.35 3.61
N GLU A 143 -11.41 8.44 3.19
CA GLU A 143 -12.74 8.79 2.68
C GLU A 143 -13.57 9.56 3.71
N SER A 144 -13.49 9.16 4.98
CA SER A 144 -14.25 9.81 6.06
C SER A 144 -13.84 11.26 6.30
N VAL A 145 -12.56 11.60 6.11
CA VAL A 145 -12.04 12.95 6.34
C VAL A 145 -12.09 13.82 5.08
N THR A 146 -12.14 13.23 3.88
CA THR A 146 -12.26 13.99 2.62
C THR A 146 -13.69 14.16 2.11
N ASN A 147 -14.65 13.35 2.58
CA ASN A 147 -16.05 13.41 2.16
C ASN A 147 -16.96 14.19 3.14
N GLN A 148 -16.40 14.74 4.22
CA GLN A 148 -17.14 15.67 5.09
C GLN A 148 -17.31 17.01 4.35
N ARG A 149 -18.50 17.19 3.77
CA ARG A 149 -19.04 18.48 3.33
C ARG A 149 -19.99 19.03 4.39
#